data_AF-A0A7S2FFA4-F1
#
_entry.id   AF-A0A7S2FFA4-F1
#
_cell.length_a   1.000
_cell.length_b   1.000
_cell.length_c   1.000
_cell.angle_alpha   90.00
_cell.angle_beta   90.00
_cell.angle_gamma   90.00
#
_symmetry.space_group_name_H-M   'P 1'
#
loop_
_entity.id
_entity.type
_entity.pdbx_description
1 polymer ?
#
loop_
_entity_poly.entity_id
_entity_poly.type
_entity_poly.pdbx_seq_one_letter_code
_entity_poly.pdbx_strand_id
1 'polypeptide(L)'
;STLRLRSTLYDGKGPLDNIYGFLKFEEMMAYVSELSDMVGTTTFGVYPETKLSNYFASVGLPLEDKFMQAIANAGYCGYGAGSSFCRASLAAEGLGPIVLQSFCPESLVLLKNMTDLPTVSLINGGDDGIAKL
;
A
#
# COMPACT_ATOMS: atom_id res chain seq x y z
N SER A 1 12.26 24.96 -7.57
CA SER A 1 12.26 24.49 -8.96
C SER A 1 11.61 23.11 -8.99
N THR A 2 10.57 22.96 -9.79
CA THR A 2 9.70 21.79 -9.85
C THR A 2 10.42 20.60 -10.50
N LEU A 3 10.55 19.50 -9.76
CA LEU A 3 11.10 18.22 -10.22
C LEU A 3 10.09 17.55 -11.19
N ARG A 4 10.16 17.94 -12.45
CA ARG A 4 9.68 17.13 -13.58
C ARG A 4 10.74 17.18 -14.66
N LEU A 5 11.59 16.15 -14.75
CA LEU A 5 12.15 15.66 -16.02
C LEU A 5 13.08 14.45 -15.81
N ARG A 6 12.79 13.38 -16.58
CA ARG A 6 13.66 12.26 -17.00
C ARG A 6 13.80 11.07 -16.04
N SER A 7 12.84 10.15 -16.12
CA SER A 7 12.87 8.80 -15.54
C SER A 7 13.25 7.70 -16.56
N THR A 8 14.17 7.95 -17.49
CA THR A 8 14.56 6.92 -18.49
C THR A 8 16.04 6.61 -18.56
N LEU A 9 16.84 7.07 -17.58
CA LEU A 9 18.27 6.76 -17.44
C LEU A 9 18.62 6.57 -15.96
N TYR A 10 18.01 5.58 -15.30
CA TYR A 10 18.48 5.15 -13.99
C TYR A 10 19.41 3.95 -14.21
N ASP A 11 20.70 4.15 -13.97
CA ASP A 11 21.78 3.18 -14.12
C ASP A 11 22.07 2.39 -12.83
N GLY A 12 21.21 2.55 -11.82
CA GLY A 12 21.44 1.99 -10.48
C GLY A 12 22.62 2.63 -9.75
N LYS A 13 22.99 3.88 -10.10
CA LYS A 13 23.96 4.71 -9.37
C LYS A 13 23.46 6.13 -9.11
N GLY A 14 22.21 6.26 -8.68
CA GLY A 14 21.69 7.48 -8.10
C GLY A 14 22.46 7.90 -6.84
N PRO A 15 22.39 9.18 -6.46
CA PRO A 15 23.09 9.73 -5.29
C PRO A 15 22.64 9.13 -3.95
N LEU A 16 21.65 8.24 -3.94
CA LEU A 16 21.11 7.54 -2.78
C LEU A 16 21.44 6.04 -2.77
N ASP A 17 22.04 5.54 -3.84
CA ASP A 17 22.32 4.12 -4.02
C ASP A 17 23.48 3.70 -3.10
N ASN A 18 23.34 2.56 -2.44
CA ASN A 18 24.21 2.08 -1.34
C ASN A 18 24.18 2.93 -0.05
N ILE A 19 23.38 3.99 -0.01
CA ILE A 19 23.13 4.77 1.21
C ILE A 19 21.82 4.33 1.86
N TYR A 20 20.79 4.06 1.05
CA TYR A 20 19.50 3.56 1.53
C TYR A 20 19.12 2.25 0.84
N GLY A 21 18.49 1.34 1.59
CA GLY A 21 17.89 0.11 1.06
C GLY A 21 16.41 0.27 0.75
N PHE A 22 15.90 -0.57 -0.15
CA PHE A 22 14.45 -0.73 -0.33
C PHE A 22 13.90 -1.58 0.82
N LEU A 23 12.92 -1.04 1.55
CA LEU A 23 12.14 -1.86 2.47
C LEU A 23 11.12 -2.69 1.70
N LYS A 24 10.98 -3.95 2.11
CA LYS A 24 9.84 -4.77 1.76
C LYS A 24 8.59 -4.27 2.48
N PHE A 25 7.45 -4.67 1.97
CA PHE A 25 6.18 -4.27 2.55
C PHE A 25 6.01 -4.81 3.98
N GLU A 26 6.37 -6.07 4.22
CA GLU A 26 6.31 -6.70 5.54
C GLU A 26 7.24 -6.01 6.56
N GLU A 27 8.42 -5.59 6.12
CA GLU A 27 9.38 -4.85 6.95
C GLU A 27 8.82 -3.47 7.35
N MET A 28 8.12 -2.80 6.44
CA MET A 28 7.42 -1.55 6.76
C MET A 28 6.29 -1.76 7.77
N MET A 29 5.51 -2.83 7.63
CA MET A 29 4.41 -3.13 8.56
C MET A 29 4.94 -3.43 9.97
N ALA A 30 6.02 -4.22 10.07
CA ALA A 30 6.70 -4.49 11.35
C ALA A 30 7.24 -3.19 11.98
N TYR A 31 7.89 -2.35 11.18
CA TYR A 31 8.43 -1.06 11.64
C TYR A 31 7.34 -0.14 12.22
N VAL A 32 6.16 -0.08 11.58
CA VAL A 32 5.04 0.73 12.07
C VAL A 32 4.52 0.22 13.42
N SER A 33 4.48 -1.09 13.63
CA SER A 33 4.13 -1.69 14.91
C SER A 33 5.15 -1.32 15.99
N GLU A 34 6.45 -1.54 15.70
CA GLU A 34 7.54 -1.21 16.63
C GLU A 34 7.56 0.28 17.00
N LEU A 35 7.31 1.16 16.02
CA LEU A 35 7.23 2.59 16.24
C LEU A 35 6.03 2.97 17.12
N SER A 36 4.89 2.31 16.95
CA SER A 36 3.70 2.52 17.78
C SER A 36 3.98 2.11 19.24
N ASP A 37 4.61 0.96 19.44
CA ASP A 37 5.00 0.46 20.78
C ASP A 37 6.02 1.37 21.46
N MET A 38 7.02 1.85 20.70
CA MET A 38 8.06 2.75 21.21
C MET A 38 7.48 4.09 21.68
N VAL A 39 6.47 4.60 20.97
CA VAL A 39 5.80 5.87 21.35
C VAL A 39 4.78 5.64 22.48
N GLY A 40 4.17 4.45 22.56
CA GLY A 40 3.32 3.97 23.65
C GLY A 40 1.97 4.69 23.81
N THR A 41 1.79 5.86 23.19
CA THR A 41 0.57 6.68 23.27
C THR A 41 -0.14 6.82 21.93
N THR A 42 0.49 6.41 20.84
CA THR A 42 0.01 6.62 19.47
C THR A 42 0.15 5.35 18.65
N THR A 43 -0.93 4.95 18.00
CA THR A 43 -0.93 3.91 16.96
C THR A 43 -0.83 4.56 15.59
N PHE A 44 0.20 4.22 14.81
CA PHE A 44 0.40 4.78 13.48
C PHE A 44 -0.43 4.05 12.42
N GLY A 45 -1.16 4.81 11.60
CA GLY A 45 -1.90 4.27 10.48
C GLY A 45 -1.05 4.10 9.22
N VAL A 46 -1.48 3.21 8.32
CA VAL A 46 -0.84 2.91 7.04
C VAL A 46 -1.80 3.08 5.88
N TYR A 47 -1.28 3.53 4.73
CA TYR A 47 -2.06 3.82 3.53
C TYR A 47 -1.43 3.20 2.27
N PRO A 48 -1.34 1.86 2.18
CA PRO A 48 -0.64 1.18 1.10
C PRO A 48 -1.34 1.27 -0.26
N GLU A 49 -0.56 1.45 -1.33
CA GLU A 49 -1.03 1.48 -2.72
C GLU A 49 -0.67 0.20 -3.48
N THR A 50 -1.64 -0.45 -4.15
CA THR A 50 -1.34 -1.45 -5.18
C THR A 50 -1.00 -0.74 -6.49
N LYS A 51 0.25 -0.88 -6.95
CA LYS A 51 0.75 -0.20 -8.14
C LYS A 51 0.71 -1.11 -9.36
N LEU A 52 0.15 -0.61 -10.47
CA LEU A 52 0.19 -1.27 -11.78
C LEU A 52 -0.30 -2.73 -11.74
N SER A 53 -1.33 -3.03 -10.95
CA SER A 53 -1.85 -4.39 -10.76
C SER A 53 -2.12 -5.15 -12.05
N ASN A 54 -2.68 -4.48 -13.06
CA ASN A 54 -2.93 -5.05 -14.37
C ASN A 54 -1.66 -5.51 -15.10
N TYR A 55 -0.56 -4.74 -15.00
CA TYR A 55 0.72 -5.11 -15.57
C TYR A 55 1.33 -6.31 -14.83
N PHE A 56 1.30 -6.30 -13.50
CA PHE A 56 1.84 -7.42 -12.72
C PHE A 56 1.06 -8.71 -12.96
N ALA A 57 -0.26 -8.64 -13.05
CA ALA A 57 -1.09 -9.78 -13.45
C ALA A 57 -0.75 -10.27 -14.88
N SER A 58 -0.51 -9.37 -15.84
CA SER A 58 -0.22 -9.75 -17.23
C SER A 58 1.13 -10.46 -17.40
N VAL A 59 2.09 -10.24 -16.49
CA VAL A 59 3.37 -10.97 -16.45
C VAL A 59 3.33 -12.19 -15.52
N GLY A 60 2.15 -12.61 -15.05
CA GLY A 60 1.98 -13.81 -14.21
C GLY A 60 2.33 -13.62 -12.74
N LEU A 61 2.36 -12.38 -12.25
CA LEU A 61 2.70 -12.02 -10.88
C LEU A 61 1.58 -11.20 -10.22
N PRO A 62 0.35 -11.72 -10.06
CA PRO A 62 -0.74 -10.98 -9.41
C PRO A 62 -0.32 -10.52 -8.00
N LEU A 63 -0.56 -9.25 -7.70
CA LEU A 63 -0.06 -8.63 -6.46
C LEU A 63 -1.01 -8.81 -5.29
N GLU A 64 -2.32 -8.84 -5.56
CA GLU A 64 -3.39 -8.74 -4.56
C GLU A 64 -3.32 -9.85 -3.51
N ASP A 65 -3.04 -11.09 -3.92
CA ASP A 65 -2.93 -12.22 -2.99
C ASP A 65 -1.76 -12.06 -2.03
N LYS A 66 -0.57 -11.70 -2.56
CA LYS A 66 0.63 -11.48 -1.74
C LYS A 66 0.46 -10.27 -0.83
N PHE A 67 -0.15 -9.22 -1.36
CA PHE A 67 -0.46 -8.01 -0.62
C PHE A 67 -1.39 -8.31 0.57
N MET A 68 -2.50 -9.01 0.32
CA MET A 68 -3.43 -9.40 1.38
C MET A 68 -2.82 -10.39 2.38
N GLN A 69 -1.94 -11.29 1.94
CA GLN A 69 -1.19 -12.16 2.84
C GLN A 69 -0.27 -11.37 3.77
N ALA A 70 0.44 -10.36 3.26
CA ALA A 70 1.29 -9.50 4.08
C ALA A 70 0.46 -8.67 5.09
N ILE A 71 -0.71 -8.17 4.67
CA ILE A 71 -1.68 -7.49 5.54
C ILE A 71 -2.15 -8.42 6.67
N ALA A 72 -2.56 -9.65 6.33
CA ALA A 72 -3.00 -10.64 7.31
C ALA A 72 -1.88 -11.03 8.28
N ASN A 73 -0.65 -11.22 7.80
CA ASN A 73 0.52 -11.52 8.62
C ASN A 73 0.85 -10.38 9.61
N ALA A 74 0.53 -9.14 9.26
CA ALA A 74 0.67 -7.97 10.13
C ALA A 74 -0.48 -7.82 11.15
N GLY A 75 -1.38 -8.81 11.26
CA GLY A 75 -2.48 -8.82 12.21
C GLY A 75 -3.76 -8.10 11.74
N TYR A 76 -3.75 -7.56 10.51
CA TYR A 76 -4.96 -6.98 9.93
C TYR A 76 -5.87 -8.10 9.39
N CYS A 77 -6.91 -8.43 10.17
CA CYS A 77 -7.85 -9.50 9.83
C CYS A 77 -8.85 -9.11 8.73
N GLY A 78 -9.09 -10.02 7.80
CA GLY A 78 -10.14 -9.94 6.78
C GLY A 78 -9.79 -10.74 5.53
N TYR A 79 -9.61 -12.05 5.66
CA TYR A 79 -9.33 -12.95 4.53
C TYR A 79 -10.40 -14.05 4.45
N GLY A 80 -11.17 -14.07 3.36
CA GLY A 80 -11.98 -15.21 2.93
C GLY A 80 -13.44 -14.88 2.57
N ALA A 81 -13.87 -15.32 1.38
CA ALA A 81 -15.27 -15.31 0.96
C ALA A 81 -16.10 -16.18 1.92
N GLY A 82 -16.82 -15.54 2.84
CA GLY A 82 -17.72 -16.20 3.81
C GLY A 82 -17.35 -16.04 5.29
N SER A 83 -16.26 -15.35 5.64
CA SER A 83 -15.98 -15.04 7.04
C SER A 83 -16.87 -13.89 7.53
N SER A 84 -17.68 -14.15 8.56
CA SER A 84 -18.43 -13.11 9.26
C SER A 84 -17.49 -12.02 9.77
N PHE A 85 -17.55 -10.85 9.14
CA PHE A 85 -17.21 -9.52 9.66
C PHE A 85 -16.17 -9.49 10.80
N CYS A 86 -14.90 -9.26 10.48
CA CYS A 86 -13.96 -8.74 11.46
C CYS A 86 -14.15 -7.22 11.60
N ARG A 87 -15.15 -6.83 12.40
CA ARG A 87 -15.19 -5.52 13.10
C ARG A 87 -14.25 -5.48 14.31
N ALA A 88 -13.16 -6.24 14.26
CA ALA A 88 -12.16 -6.32 15.32
C ALA A 88 -10.80 -6.00 14.69
N SER A 89 -10.09 -4.95 15.06
CA SER A 89 -10.44 -3.86 15.95
C SER A 89 -9.46 -2.71 15.71
N LEU A 90 -9.94 -1.59 15.18
CA LEU A 90 -9.21 -0.33 15.18
C LEU A 90 -8.97 0.22 16.59
N ALA A 91 -9.45 -0.45 17.64
CA ALA A 91 -9.45 0.04 19.01
C ALA A 91 -9.03 -0.98 20.09
N ALA A 92 -8.78 -2.26 19.77
CA ALA A 92 -8.55 -3.32 20.77
C ALA A 92 -7.23 -4.07 20.63
N GLU A 93 -6.51 -3.94 19.51
CA GLU A 93 -5.32 -4.77 19.20
C GLU A 93 -4.02 -3.96 19.06
N GLY A 94 -3.99 -2.67 19.46
CA GLY A 94 -2.77 -1.85 19.34
C GLY A 94 -2.35 -1.50 17.91
N LEU A 95 -3.11 -1.94 16.90
CA LEU A 95 -2.88 -1.64 15.49
C LEU A 95 -3.53 -0.31 15.09
N GLY A 96 -2.77 0.53 14.39
CA GLY A 96 -3.29 1.75 13.78
C GLY A 96 -4.16 1.49 12.54
N PRO A 97 -4.88 2.51 12.06
CA PRO A 97 -5.79 2.34 10.93
C PRO A 97 -5.09 1.98 9.62
N ILE A 98 -5.73 1.16 8.80
CA ILE A 98 -5.30 0.86 7.45
C ILE A 98 -6.35 1.26 6.41
N VAL A 99 -5.89 1.83 5.31
CA VAL A 99 -6.72 2.12 4.13
C VAL A 99 -5.97 1.71 2.87
N LEU A 100 -6.55 0.81 2.09
CA LEU A 100 -5.94 0.29 0.86
C LEU A 100 -6.29 1.21 -0.30
N GLN A 101 -5.32 1.60 -1.12
CA GLN A 101 -5.56 2.48 -2.27
C GLN A 101 -5.08 1.87 -3.59
N SER A 102 -5.73 2.25 -4.68
CA SER A 102 -5.28 1.89 -6.03
C SER A 102 -5.81 2.86 -7.06
N PHE A 103 -5.05 3.04 -8.14
CA PHE A 103 -5.53 3.64 -9.39
C PHE A 103 -6.23 2.62 -10.30
N CYS A 104 -6.15 1.32 -9.99
CA CYS A 104 -6.72 0.24 -10.79
C CYS A 104 -8.07 -0.20 -10.18
N PRO A 105 -9.21 0.14 -10.80
CA PRO A 105 -10.53 -0.23 -10.28
C PRO A 105 -10.69 -1.75 -10.11
N GLU A 106 -10.11 -2.54 -11.02
CA GLU A 106 -10.15 -4.01 -10.97
C GLU A 106 -9.43 -4.55 -9.74
N SER A 107 -8.29 -3.96 -9.37
CA SER A 107 -7.59 -4.28 -8.12
C SER A 107 -8.50 -4.02 -6.91
N LEU A 108 -9.19 -2.87 -6.86
CA LEU A 108 -10.09 -2.53 -5.75
C LEU A 108 -11.29 -3.48 -5.66
N VAL A 109 -11.84 -3.91 -6.80
CA VAL A 109 -12.91 -4.92 -6.84
C VAL A 109 -12.41 -6.26 -6.30
N LEU A 110 -11.21 -6.69 -6.69
CA LEU A 110 -10.59 -7.91 -6.15
C LEU A 110 -10.37 -7.79 -4.64
N LEU A 111 -9.75 -6.71 -4.17
CA LEU A 111 -9.52 -6.46 -2.75
C LEU A 111 -10.84 -6.44 -1.96
N LYS A 112 -11.89 -5.82 -2.49
CA LYS A 112 -13.22 -5.82 -1.87
C LYS A 112 -13.84 -7.21 -1.72
N ASN A 113 -13.51 -8.15 -2.60
CA ASN A 113 -13.94 -9.54 -2.46
C ASN A 113 -13.07 -10.33 -1.48
N MET A 114 -11.87 -9.84 -1.17
CA MET A 114 -10.93 -10.47 -0.25
C MET A 114 -11.12 -10.00 1.19
N THR A 115 -11.52 -8.73 1.39
CA THR A 115 -11.52 -8.06 2.71
C THR A 115 -12.59 -6.98 2.89
N ASP A 116 -12.98 -6.73 4.15
CA ASP A 116 -13.85 -5.63 4.57
C ASP A 116 -13.09 -4.32 4.86
N LEU A 117 -11.76 -4.30 4.72
CA LEU A 117 -10.94 -3.11 4.99
C LEU A 117 -11.36 -1.91 4.12
N PRO A 118 -11.16 -0.67 4.62
CA PRO A 118 -11.41 0.53 3.84
C PRO A 118 -10.55 0.54 2.57
N THR A 119 -11.18 0.85 1.43
CA THR A 119 -10.50 0.99 0.15
C THR A 119 -10.77 2.37 -0.44
N VAL A 120 -9.78 2.97 -1.08
CA VAL A 120 -9.91 4.26 -1.77
C VAL A 120 -9.49 4.15 -3.23
N SER A 121 -10.36 4.63 -4.11
CA SER A 121 -10.06 4.79 -5.53
C SER A 121 -9.29 6.08 -5.75
N LEU A 122 -8.10 5.95 -6.34
CA LEU A 122 -7.30 7.09 -6.73
C LEU A 122 -7.72 7.57 -8.12
N ILE A 123 -7.76 8.88 -8.27
CA ILE A 123 -8.05 9.56 -9.52
C ILE A 123 -6.81 10.34 -9.95
N ASN A 124 -6.51 10.31 -11.25
CA ASN A 124 -5.46 11.17 -11.78
C ASN A 124 -5.91 12.62 -11.64
N GLY A 125 -5.02 13.50 -11.16
CA GLY A 125 -5.22 14.93 -11.35
C GLY A 125 -5.24 15.21 -12.85
N GLY A 126 -6.30 15.84 -13.36
CA GLY A 126 -6.34 16.29 -14.74
C GLY A 126 -5.19 17.24 -15.03
N ASP A 127 -4.67 17.25 -16.27
CA ASP A 127 -3.65 18.22 -16.69
C ASP A 127 -4.11 19.64 -16.31
N ASP A 128 -3.34 20.32 -15.46
CA ASP A 128 -3.60 21.66 -14.92
C ASP A 128 -3.65 22.77 -15.99
N GLY A 129 -3.79 22.44 -17.28
CA GLY A 129 -3.89 23.42 -18.37
C GLY A 129 -2.64 24.30 -18.57
N ILE A 130 -1.54 24.04 -17.87
CA ILE A 130 -0.27 24.71 -18.15
C ILE A 130 0.31 24.05 -19.41
N ALA A 131 -0.02 24.65 -20.54
CA ALA A 131 0.66 24.42 -21.81
C ALA A 131 2.17 24.36 -21.53
N LYS A 132 2.80 23.24 -21.92
CA LYS A 132 4.25 23.13 -21.96
C LYS A 132 4.76 24.24 -22.90
N LEU A 133 5.26 25.33 -22.31
CA LEU A 133 6.08 26.33 -22.99
C LEU A 133 7.48 25.76 -23.25
#